data_AF-A0A7S4ND62-F1
#
_entry.id   AF-A0A7S4ND62-F1
#
_cell.length_a   1.000
_cell.length_b   1.000
_cell.length_c   1.000
_cell.angle_alpha   90.00
_cell.angle_beta   90.00
_cell.angle_gamma   90.00
#
_symmetry.space_group_name_H-M   'P 1'
#
loop_
_entity.id
_entity.type
_entity.pdbx_description
1 polymer ?
#
loop_
_entity_poly.entity_id
_entity_poly.type
_entity_poly.pdbx_seq_one_letter_code
_entity_poly.pdbx_strand_id
1 'polypeptide(L)'
;YKKKKIKTELVNICNDILGVIEESLIPNSTAEEAKVFYYKMKGDYHRYLSEFQIGDVRKESAGAALDAYQAASGIASSDLPPTHPIRLGLALNFSVFHYEILNSPDQACQIAKQAFDDAIAELDTLNEESYKDSTLIMQLLRDNLTLWTSDQDADGADKEEE
;
A
#
# COMPACT_ATOMS: atom_id res chain seq x y z
N TYR A 1 28.32 10.29 -7.98
CA TYR A 1 28.91 9.02 -7.49
C TYR A 1 28.12 8.41 -6.32
N LYS A 2 27.97 9.10 -5.18
CA LYS A 2 27.24 8.57 -3.99
C LYS A 2 25.78 8.17 -4.26
N LYS A 3 24.99 9.01 -4.94
CA LYS A 3 23.57 8.71 -5.26
C LYS A 3 23.38 7.44 -6.10
N LYS A 4 24.27 7.20 -7.08
CA LYS A 4 24.22 6.00 -7.94
C LYS A 4 24.51 4.73 -7.13
N LYS A 5 25.52 4.79 -6.24
CA LYS A 5 25.86 3.67 -5.34
C LYS A 5 24.70 3.31 -4.42
N ILE A 6 24.08 4.30 -3.78
CA ILE A 6 22.92 4.09 -2.89
C ILE A 6 21.75 3.47 -3.66
N LYS A 7 21.44 3.95 -4.87
CA LYS A 7 20.38 3.35 -5.70
C LYS A 7 20.68 1.89 -6.03
N THR A 8 21.92 1.54 -6.36
CA THR A 8 22.31 0.14 -6.62
C THR A 8 22.16 -0.73 -5.37
N GLU A 9 22.56 -0.23 -4.21
CA GLU A 9 22.39 -0.96 -2.93
C GLU A 9 20.91 -1.19 -2.62
N LEU A 10 20.05 -0.18 -2.80
CA LEU A 10 18.59 -0.32 -2.62
C LEU A 10 18.00 -1.36 -3.58
N VAL A 11 18.40 -1.36 -4.86
CA VAL A 11 17.93 -2.36 -5.83
C VAL A 11 18.32 -3.77 -5.39
N ASN A 12 19.56 -3.98 -4.97
CA ASN A 12 20.01 -5.30 -4.53
C ASN A 12 19.23 -5.77 -3.30
N ILE A 13 19.06 -4.91 -2.29
CA ILE A 13 18.28 -5.24 -1.08
C ILE A 13 16.83 -5.59 -1.44
N CYS A 14 16.20 -4.81 -2.31
CA CYS A 14 14.82 -5.09 -2.72
C CYS A 14 14.74 -6.43 -3.46
N ASN A 15 15.65 -6.69 -4.40
CA ASN A 15 15.65 -7.94 -5.18
C ASN A 15 15.92 -9.17 -4.32
N ASP A 16 16.83 -9.08 -3.34
CA ASP A 16 17.12 -10.19 -2.42
C ASP A 16 15.87 -10.56 -1.62
N ILE A 17 15.14 -9.55 -1.11
CA ILE A 17 13.91 -9.78 -0.34
C ILE A 17 12.77 -10.27 -1.23
N LEU A 18 12.63 -9.71 -2.43
CA LEU A 18 11.64 -10.17 -3.42
C LEU A 18 11.86 -11.63 -3.79
N GLY A 19 13.12 -12.05 -4.01
CA GLY A 19 13.46 -13.45 -4.25
C GLY A 19 13.03 -14.36 -3.09
N VAL A 20 13.33 -13.98 -1.85
CA VAL A 20 12.88 -14.74 -0.66
C VAL A 20 11.35 -14.83 -0.57
N ILE A 21 10.64 -13.73 -0.86
CA ILE A 21 9.18 -13.70 -0.83
C ILE A 21 8.58 -14.64 -1.88
N GLU A 22 9.07 -14.56 -3.12
CA GLU A 22 8.53 -15.32 -4.26
C GLU A 22 8.89 -16.80 -4.22
N GLU A 23 10.13 -17.14 -3.86
CA GLU A 23 10.62 -18.52 -3.90
C GLU A 23 10.31 -19.31 -2.64
N SER A 24 10.14 -18.62 -1.50
CA SER A 24 10.01 -19.27 -0.20
C SER A 24 8.76 -18.86 0.57
N LEU A 25 8.55 -17.57 0.86
CA LEU A 25 7.52 -17.17 1.83
C LEU A 25 6.10 -17.38 1.30
N ILE A 26 5.81 -16.95 0.06
CA ILE A 26 4.49 -17.14 -0.54
C ILE A 26 4.19 -18.63 -0.80
N PRO A 27 5.06 -19.42 -1.44
CA PRO A 27 4.77 -20.83 -1.74
C PRO A 27 4.61 -21.70 -0.50
N ASN A 28 5.31 -21.39 0.59
CA ASN A 28 5.26 -22.18 1.82
C ASN A 28 4.24 -21.67 2.85
N SER A 29 3.52 -20.57 2.56
CA SER A 29 2.51 -20.03 3.46
C SER A 29 1.20 -20.79 3.37
N THR A 30 0.74 -21.34 4.50
CA THR A 30 -0.55 -22.05 4.59
C THR A 30 -1.69 -21.20 5.13
N ALA A 31 -1.38 -20.10 5.82
CA ALA A 31 -2.38 -19.20 6.38
C ALA A 31 -2.66 -18.03 5.43
N GLU A 32 -3.94 -17.75 5.15
CA GLU A 32 -4.33 -16.65 4.26
C GLU A 32 -3.85 -15.29 4.77
N GLU A 33 -3.90 -15.07 6.09
CA GLU A 33 -3.34 -13.87 6.74
C GLU A 33 -1.85 -13.68 6.40
N ALA A 34 -1.04 -14.74 6.49
CA ALA A 34 0.38 -14.68 6.16
C ALA A 34 0.61 -14.45 4.66
N LYS A 35 -0.23 -15.02 3.78
CA LYS A 35 -0.17 -14.73 2.34
C LYS A 35 -0.46 -13.25 2.06
N VAL A 36 -1.50 -12.67 2.67
CA VAL A 36 -1.79 -11.22 2.54
C VAL A 36 -0.57 -10.41 2.97
N PHE A 37 0.05 -10.76 4.09
CA PHE A 37 1.25 -10.08 4.56
C PHE A 37 2.40 -10.15 3.55
N TYR A 38 2.70 -11.33 2.99
CA TYR A 38 3.80 -11.49 2.03
C TYR A 38 3.51 -10.84 0.67
N TYR A 39 2.28 -10.90 0.16
CA TYR A 39 1.91 -10.18 -1.06
C TYR A 39 1.94 -8.66 -0.85
N LYS A 40 1.47 -8.16 0.30
CA LYS A 40 1.62 -6.74 0.66
C LYS A 40 3.09 -6.34 0.69
N MET A 41 3.94 -7.14 1.31
CA MET A 41 5.38 -6.90 1.41
C MET A 41 6.02 -6.88 0.02
N LYS A 42 5.66 -7.82 -0.87
CA LYS A 42 6.07 -7.81 -2.28
C LYS A 42 5.68 -6.50 -2.98
N GLY A 43 4.43 -6.05 -2.79
CA GLY A 43 3.96 -4.77 -3.31
C GLY A 43 4.78 -3.59 -2.81
N ASP A 44 5.07 -3.56 -1.50
CA ASP A 44 5.90 -2.52 -0.87
C ASP A 44 7.32 -2.45 -1.47
N TYR A 45 8.01 -3.58 -1.66
CA TYR A 45 9.35 -3.58 -2.24
C TYR A 45 9.37 -3.16 -3.72
N HIS A 46 8.39 -3.58 -4.50
CA HIS A 46 8.25 -3.10 -5.88
C HIS A 46 7.89 -1.61 -5.94
N ARG A 47 7.08 -1.11 -5.00
CA ARG A 47 6.81 0.33 -4.85
C ARG A 47 8.10 1.09 -4.56
N TYR A 48 8.91 0.65 -3.59
CA TYR A 48 10.20 1.29 -3.30
C TYR A 48 11.12 1.34 -4.52
N LEU A 49 11.18 0.27 -5.32
CA LEU A 49 11.92 0.26 -6.58
C LEU A 49 11.39 1.34 -7.56
N SER A 50 10.07 1.47 -7.67
CA SER A 50 9.42 2.41 -8.60
C SER A 50 9.63 3.90 -8.23
N GLU A 51 9.94 4.23 -6.98
CA GLU A 51 10.17 5.61 -6.51
C GLU A 51 11.39 6.27 -7.17
N PHE A 52 12.41 5.48 -7.55
CA PHE A 52 13.68 6.02 -8.05
C PHE A 52 14.13 5.47 -9.39
N GLN A 53 13.49 4.43 -9.89
CA GLN A 53 13.65 3.93 -11.26
C GLN A 53 12.98 4.87 -12.27
N ILE A 54 13.31 4.73 -13.54
CA ILE A 54 12.78 5.56 -14.63
C ILE A 54 12.47 4.70 -15.86
N GLY A 55 11.66 5.24 -16.77
CA GLY A 55 11.32 4.58 -18.04
C GLY A 55 10.66 3.22 -17.84
N ASP A 56 11.02 2.26 -18.68
CA ASP A 56 10.40 0.93 -18.70
C ASP A 56 10.62 0.16 -17.39
N VAL A 57 11.80 0.28 -16.78
CA VAL A 57 12.10 -0.38 -15.49
C VAL A 57 11.16 0.09 -14.38
N ARG A 58 10.87 1.40 -14.34
CA ARG A 58 9.88 1.95 -13.40
C ARG A 58 8.50 1.36 -13.66
N LYS A 59 8.11 1.26 -14.94
CA LYS A 59 6.80 0.76 -15.35
C LYS A 59 6.62 -0.71 -14.98
N GLU A 60 7.66 -1.52 -15.16
CA GLU A 60 7.69 -2.93 -14.75
C GLU A 60 7.53 -3.07 -13.24
N SER A 61 8.33 -2.33 -12.44
CA SER A 61 8.20 -2.37 -10.98
C SER A 61 6.83 -1.88 -10.50
N ALA A 62 6.29 -0.81 -11.10
CA ALA A 62 4.95 -0.34 -10.76
C ALA A 62 3.86 -1.37 -11.12
N GLY A 63 3.97 -2.04 -12.26
CA GLY A 63 3.07 -3.13 -12.64
C GLY A 63 3.12 -4.29 -11.65
N ALA A 64 4.33 -4.74 -11.28
CA ALA A 64 4.51 -5.80 -10.30
C ALA A 64 4.01 -5.42 -8.90
N ALA A 65 4.15 -4.16 -8.49
CA ALA A 65 3.58 -3.65 -7.25
C ALA A 65 2.04 -3.70 -7.27
N LEU A 66 1.43 -3.25 -8.38
CA LEU A 66 -0.01 -3.28 -8.57
C LEU A 66 -0.56 -4.71 -8.50
N ASP A 67 0.04 -5.64 -9.23
CA ASP A 67 -0.37 -7.06 -9.23
C ASP A 67 -0.28 -7.67 -7.83
N ALA A 68 0.80 -7.38 -7.09
CA ALA A 68 1.00 -7.87 -5.74
C ALA A 68 -0.02 -7.30 -4.74
N TYR A 69 -0.30 -6.00 -4.80
CA TYR A 69 -1.34 -5.39 -3.95
C TYR A 69 -2.73 -5.91 -4.30
N GLN A 70 -3.06 -6.09 -5.58
CA GLN A 70 -4.34 -6.65 -6.00
C GLN A 70 -4.52 -8.10 -5.52
N ALA A 71 -3.47 -8.93 -5.61
CA ALA A 71 -3.48 -10.28 -5.06
C ALA A 71 -3.71 -10.27 -3.54
N ALA A 72 -3.00 -9.39 -2.81
CA ALA A 72 -3.21 -9.22 -1.38
C ALA A 72 -4.65 -8.77 -1.05
N SER A 73 -5.19 -7.80 -1.80
CA SER A 73 -6.53 -7.25 -1.58
C SER A 73 -7.62 -8.29 -1.86
N GLY A 74 -7.42 -9.14 -2.87
CA GLY A 74 -8.33 -10.25 -3.16
C GLY A 74 -8.47 -11.21 -1.98
N ILE A 75 -7.35 -11.66 -1.42
CA ILE A 75 -7.33 -12.57 -0.26
C ILE A 75 -7.82 -11.86 1.01
N ALA A 76 -7.38 -10.62 1.25
CA ALA A 76 -7.77 -9.88 2.45
C ALA A 76 -9.27 -9.61 2.51
N SER A 77 -9.92 -9.40 1.36
CA SER A 77 -11.34 -9.11 1.29
C SER A 77 -12.22 -10.33 1.64
N SER A 78 -11.73 -11.55 1.39
CA SER A 78 -12.43 -12.80 1.71
C SER A 78 -12.12 -13.32 3.11
N ASP A 79 -10.88 -13.20 3.56
CA ASP A 79 -10.38 -13.97 4.72
C ASP A 79 -10.07 -13.14 5.96
N LEU A 80 -9.99 -11.81 5.85
CA LEU A 80 -9.67 -10.93 6.98
C LEU A 80 -10.80 -9.94 7.25
N PRO A 81 -11.21 -9.71 8.51
CA PRO A 81 -12.21 -8.70 8.83
C PRO A 81 -11.72 -7.29 8.46
N PRO A 82 -12.60 -6.33 8.15
CA PRO A 82 -12.22 -4.96 7.79
C PRO A 82 -11.34 -4.26 8.82
N THR A 83 -11.50 -4.61 10.08
CA THR A 83 -10.72 -4.08 11.21
C THR A 83 -9.36 -4.74 11.41
N HIS A 84 -9.02 -5.78 10.64
CA HIS A 84 -7.77 -6.51 10.79
C HIS A 84 -6.56 -5.61 10.47
N PRO A 85 -5.53 -5.50 11.34
CA PRO A 85 -4.39 -4.60 11.13
C PRO A 85 -3.67 -4.82 9.79
N ILE A 86 -3.51 -6.08 9.36
CA ILE A 86 -2.88 -6.39 8.06
C ILE A 86 -3.73 -5.91 6.87
N ARG A 87 -5.06 -6.04 6.92
CA ARG A 87 -5.97 -5.57 5.87
C ARG A 87 -5.99 -4.04 5.81
N LEU A 88 -6.05 -3.38 6.95
CA LEU A 88 -5.94 -1.92 7.06
C LEU A 88 -4.59 -1.42 6.55
N GLY A 89 -3.49 -2.05 6.97
CA GLY A 89 -2.14 -1.69 6.54
C GLY A 89 -1.93 -1.91 5.04
N LEU A 90 -2.57 -2.93 4.46
CA LEU A 90 -2.61 -3.13 3.01
C LEU A 90 -3.32 -1.96 2.32
N ALA A 91 -4.52 -1.59 2.77
CA ALA A 91 -5.28 -0.48 2.18
C ALA A 91 -4.53 0.86 2.29
N LEU A 92 -3.86 1.09 3.42
CA LEU A 92 -3.00 2.27 3.61
C LEU A 92 -1.88 2.30 2.56
N ASN A 93 -1.10 1.22 2.43
CA ASN A 93 0.02 1.22 1.50
C ASN A 93 -0.42 1.23 0.04
N PHE A 94 -1.55 0.59 -0.27
CA PHE A 94 -2.09 0.57 -1.62
C PHE A 94 -2.66 1.92 -2.04
N SER A 95 -3.32 2.65 -1.13
CA SER A 95 -3.75 4.02 -1.41
C SER A 95 -2.56 4.96 -1.65
N VAL A 96 -1.50 4.88 -0.82
CA VAL A 96 -0.24 5.62 -1.04
C VAL A 96 0.37 5.27 -2.39
N PHE A 97 0.39 4.00 -2.78
CA PHE A 97 0.86 3.58 -4.10
C PHE A 97 0.08 4.24 -5.24
N HIS A 98 -1.24 4.28 -5.15
CA HIS A 98 -2.09 4.95 -6.14
C HIS A 98 -1.81 6.45 -6.22
N TYR A 99 -1.57 7.10 -5.07
CA TYR A 99 -1.26 8.52 -5.00
C TYR A 99 0.13 8.83 -5.58
N GLU A 100 1.18 8.25 -5.00
CA GLU A 100 2.57 8.63 -5.27
C GLU A 100 3.15 8.00 -6.55
N ILE A 101 2.75 6.78 -6.90
CA ILE A 101 3.35 6.06 -8.03
C ILE A 101 2.48 6.12 -9.27
N LEU A 102 1.17 5.90 -9.12
CA LEU A 102 0.23 5.92 -10.25
C LEU A 102 -0.36 7.30 -10.53
N ASN A 103 -0.07 8.30 -9.70
CA ASN A 103 -0.59 9.66 -9.85
C ASN A 103 -2.11 9.68 -10.05
N SER A 104 -2.81 8.85 -9.27
CA SER A 104 -4.25 8.60 -9.36
C SER A 104 -4.91 8.93 -8.01
N PRO A 105 -5.01 10.22 -7.66
CA PRO A 105 -5.47 10.66 -6.34
C PRO A 105 -6.91 10.23 -6.04
N ASP A 106 -7.80 10.26 -7.02
CA ASP A 106 -9.20 9.82 -6.83
C ASP A 106 -9.29 8.35 -6.40
N GLN A 107 -8.49 7.48 -7.04
CA GLN A 107 -8.42 6.07 -6.70
C GLN A 107 -7.79 5.86 -5.31
N ALA A 108 -6.76 6.63 -4.97
CA ALA A 108 -6.12 6.58 -3.65
C ALA A 108 -7.12 6.95 -2.55
N CYS A 109 -7.84 8.06 -2.72
CA CYS A 109 -8.88 8.51 -1.80
C CYS A 109 -10.02 7.48 -1.69
N GLN A 110 -10.45 6.89 -2.80
CA GLN A 110 -11.48 5.85 -2.78
C GLN A 110 -11.06 4.64 -1.94
N ILE A 111 -9.85 4.12 -2.13
CA ILE A 111 -9.33 2.97 -1.39
C ILE A 111 -9.22 3.30 0.10
N ALA A 112 -8.62 4.44 0.44
CA ALA A 112 -8.43 4.83 1.84
C ALA A 112 -9.76 5.08 2.55
N LYS A 113 -10.70 5.77 1.89
CA LYS A 113 -12.02 6.07 2.43
C LYS A 113 -12.84 4.80 2.64
N GLN A 114 -12.86 3.89 1.66
CA GLN A 114 -13.60 2.63 1.79
C GLN A 114 -13.07 1.80 2.97
N ALA A 115 -11.75 1.64 3.09
CA ALA A 115 -11.17 0.87 4.19
C ALA A 115 -11.44 1.51 5.56
N PHE A 116 -11.43 2.84 5.64
CA PHE A 116 -11.76 3.57 6.86
C PHE A 116 -13.25 3.38 7.24
N ASP A 117 -14.15 3.58 6.29
CA ASP A 117 -15.60 3.45 6.49
C ASP A 117 -15.98 2.01 6.90
N ASP A 118 -15.43 0.99 6.23
CA ASP A 118 -15.66 -0.42 6.54
C ASP A 118 -15.17 -0.77 7.96
N ALA A 119 -14.00 -0.27 8.35
CA ALA A 119 -13.45 -0.53 9.68
C ALA A 119 -14.20 0.20 10.79
N ILE A 120 -14.72 1.41 10.54
CA ILE A 120 -15.59 2.12 11.48
C ILE A 120 -16.89 1.33 11.73
N ALA A 121 -17.48 0.74 10.70
CA ALA A 121 -18.72 -0.02 10.82
C ALA A 121 -18.60 -1.26 11.72
N GLU A 122 -17.39 -1.80 11.88
CA GLU A 122 -17.11 -3.02 12.65
C GLU A 122 -16.16 -2.78 13.83
N LEU A 123 -15.85 -1.53 14.18
CA LEU A 123 -14.83 -1.18 15.18
C LEU A 123 -15.13 -1.78 16.57
N ASP A 124 -16.41 -1.86 16.93
CA ASP A 124 -16.88 -2.40 18.22
C ASP A 124 -16.61 -3.92 18.39
N THR A 125 -16.17 -4.60 17.33
CA THR A 125 -15.90 -6.05 17.33
C THR A 125 -14.43 -6.39 17.62
N LEU A 126 -13.55 -5.39 17.72
CA LEU A 126 -12.12 -5.60 17.92
C LEU A 126 -11.78 -6.08 19.34
N ASN A 127 -10.81 -7.00 19.42
CA ASN A 127 -10.19 -7.38 20.68
C ASN A 127 -9.14 -6.33 21.13
N GLU A 128 -8.83 -6.27 22.43
CA GLU A 128 -7.88 -5.28 22.98
C GLU A 128 -6.48 -5.36 22.36
N GLU A 129 -6.06 -6.55 21.92
CA GLU A 129 -4.73 -6.81 21.34
C GLU A 129 -4.55 -6.12 19.99
N SER A 130 -5.54 -6.22 19.10
CA SER A 130 -5.49 -5.61 17.76
C SER A 130 -6.01 -4.17 17.74
N TYR A 131 -6.76 -3.75 18.77
CA TYR A 131 -7.41 -2.43 18.81
C TYR A 131 -6.42 -1.27 18.63
N LYS A 132 -5.26 -1.32 19.29
CA LYS A 132 -4.25 -0.25 19.20
C LYS A 132 -3.65 -0.12 17.80
N ASP A 133 -3.33 -1.25 17.18
CA ASP A 133 -2.71 -1.26 15.86
C ASP A 133 -3.71 -0.83 14.79
N SER A 134 -4.94 -1.36 14.84
CA SER A 134 -6.00 -0.98 13.91
C SER A 134 -6.36 0.50 14.01
N THR A 135 -6.52 1.03 15.22
CA THR A 135 -6.84 2.47 15.42
C THR A 135 -5.70 3.38 14.97
N LEU A 136 -4.44 2.98 15.15
CA LEU A 136 -3.29 3.72 14.62
C LEU A 136 -3.32 3.78 13.08
N ILE A 137 -3.60 2.65 12.42
CA ILE A 137 -3.64 2.62 10.95
C ILE A 137 -4.84 3.41 10.41
N MET A 138 -6.00 3.32 11.06
CA MET A 138 -7.18 4.12 10.71
C MET A 138 -6.90 5.62 10.84
N GLN A 139 -6.15 6.01 11.87
CA GLN A 139 -5.70 7.38 12.05
C GLN A 139 -4.82 7.83 10.87
N LEU A 140 -3.87 7.00 10.43
CA LEU A 140 -3.02 7.29 9.26
C LEU A 140 -3.84 7.39 7.96
N LEU A 141 -4.83 6.52 7.77
CA LEU A 141 -5.75 6.60 6.62
C LEU A 141 -6.50 7.94 6.59
N ARG A 142 -7.02 8.38 7.74
CA ARG A 142 -7.71 9.67 7.87
C ARG A 142 -6.77 10.85 7.59
N ASP A 143 -5.54 10.78 8.08
CA ASP A 143 -4.55 11.85 7.92
C ASP A 143 -4.13 11.98 6.45
N ASN A 144 -3.93 10.85 5.75
CA ASN A 144 -3.69 10.84 4.32
C ASN A 144 -4.88 11.41 3.52
N LEU A 145 -6.11 10.99 3.83
CA LEU A 145 -7.30 11.52 3.17
C LEU A 145 -7.39 13.04 3.33
N THR A 146 -7.16 13.55 4.53
CA THR A 146 -7.19 14.98 4.82
C THR A 146 -6.17 15.74 3.96
N LEU A 147 -4.93 15.24 3.92
CA LEU A 147 -3.84 15.81 3.14
C LEU A 147 -4.19 15.85 1.65
N TRP A 148 -4.62 14.72 1.09
CA TRP A 148 -4.89 14.60 -0.34
C TRP A 148 -6.11 15.40 -0.80
N THR A 149 -7.15 15.52 0.03
CA THR A 149 -8.29 16.39 -0.30
C THR A 149 -7.90 17.86 -0.27
N SER A 150 -7.02 18.26 0.66
CA SER A 150 -6.53 19.65 0.69
C SER A 150 -5.63 20.00 -0.50
N ASP A 151 -4.82 19.05 -0.97
CA ASP A 151 -4.00 19.22 -2.17
C ASP A 151 -4.90 19.38 -3.42
N GLN A 152 -5.99 18.61 -3.52
CA GLN A 152 -6.95 18.71 -4.64
C GLN A 152 -7.71 20.05 -4.66
N ASP A 153 -8.09 20.58 -3.49
CA ASP A 153 -8.75 21.88 -3.39
C ASP A 153 -7.81 23.03 -3.78
N ALA A 154 -6.51 22.92 -3.50
CA ALA A 154 -5.50 23.89 -3.90
C ALA A 154 -5.21 23.84 -5.41
N ASP A 155 -5.05 22.66 -6.00
CA ASP A 155 -4.83 22.47 -7.44
C ASP A 155 -6.07 22.83 -8.30
N GLY A 156 -7.27 22.79 -7.71
CA GLY A 156 -8.52 23.24 -8.33
C GLY A 156 -8.65 24.76 -8.41
N ALA A 157 -8.17 25.48 -7.40
CA ALA A 157 -8.20 26.95 -7.36
C ALA A 157 -7.27 27.59 -8.39
N ASP A 158 -6.12 26.97 -8.68
CA ASP A 158 -5.17 27.46 -9.69
C ASP A 158 -5.65 27.23 -11.15
N LYS A 159 -6.70 26.42 -11.37
CA LYS A 159 -7.27 26.15 -12.72
C LYS A 159 -8.46 27.04 -13.09
N GLU A 160 -8.99 27.83 -12.15
CA GLU A 160 -10.10 28.76 -12.42
C GLU A 160 -9.62 30.18 -12.80
N GLU A 161 -8.30 30.43 -12.81
CA GLU A 161 -7.70 31.73 -13.17
C GLU A 161 -7.03 31.80 -14.57
N GLU A 162 -7.18 30.77 -15.44
CA GLU A 162 -6.74 30.84 -16.86
C GLU A 162 -7.89 31.03 -17.87
#